data_AF-A0A3M1LKE7-F1
#
_entry.id   AF-A0A3M1LKE7-F1
#
_cell.length_a   1.000
_cell.length_b   1.000
_cell.length_c   1.000
_cell.angle_alpha   90.00
_cell.angle_beta   90.00
_cell.angle_gamma   90.00
#
_symmetry.space_group_name_H-M   'P 1'
#
loop_
_entity.id
_entity.type
_entity.pdbx_description
1 polymer ?
#
loop_
_entity_poly.entity_id
_entity_poly.type
_entity_poly.pdbx_seq_one_letter_code
_entity_poly.pdbx_strand_id
1 'polypeptide(L)'
;ELLINNNKGFEYEVKKEYANSKDPIKALRKVPIRIRRLFIDAYKAYIFNKTLSNIIKNGDDLKARPNDVCFILDGRNRLGMFDGKYQSILAIPTIGYGYKSNHRFAEIIDAIMREEGINHKDFYIKEMQEISSSSGFRQALLYCNEFNYTLEPLTISFTLQVGGYATILLRELMKSKDPLASGF
;
A
#
# COMPACT_ATOMS: atom_id res chain seq x y z
N GLU A 1 17.12 -1.76 -16.56
CA GLU A 1 18.15 -1.01 -17.31
C GLU A 1 18.34 0.48 -16.95
N LEU A 2 17.84 0.99 -15.81
CA LEU A 2 18.06 2.41 -15.45
C LEU A 2 18.77 2.65 -14.11
N LEU A 3 19.42 1.62 -13.53
CA LEU A 3 20.05 1.74 -12.21
C LEU A 3 21.59 1.82 -12.23
N ILE A 4 22.25 1.73 -13.38
CA ILE A 4 23.72 1.47 -13.42
C ILE A 4 24.58 2.67 -13.90
N ASN A 5 23.99 3.77 -14.39
CA ASN A 5 24.79 4.84 -15.02
C ASN A 5 25.14 6.07 -14.16
N ASN A 6 24.99 6.01 -12.83
CA ASN A 6 25.51 7.07 -11.95
C ASN A 6 26.61 6.51 -11.06
N ASN A 7 27.87 6.80 -11.41
CA ASN A 7 29.07 6.37 -10.69
C ASN A 7 29.21 6.99 -9.28
N LYS A 8 28.23 7.81 -8.87
CA LYS A 8 28.07 8.43 -7.55
C LYS A 8 26.56 8.40 -7.25
N GLY A 9 26.13 7.70 -6.20
CA GLY A 9 24.72 7.39 -5.91
C GLY A 9 23.77 8.60 -5.82
N PHE A 10 22.46 8.36 -5.69
CA PHE A 10 21.45 9.42 -5.66
C PHE A 10 21.69 10.45 -4.56
N GLU A 11 22.21 10.01 -3.41
CA GLU A 11 22.56 10.83 -2.26
C GLU A 11 23.63 11.88 -2.61
N TYR A 12 24.61 11.49 -3.43
CA TYR A 12 25.66 12.40 -3.90
C TYR A 12 25.08 13.49 -4.80
N GLU A 13 24.21 13.12 -5.75
CA GLU A 13 23.59 14.07 -6.67
C GLU A 13 22.66 15.05 -5.94
N VAL A 14 21.89 14.56 -4.97
CA VAL A 14 21.07 15.41 -4.08
C VAL A 14 21.95 16.39 -3.31
N LYS A 15 23.02 15.91 -2.66
CA LYS A 15 23.92 16.76 -1.87
C LYS A 15 24.61 17.83 -2.73
N LYS A 16 25.11 17.44 -3.91
CA LYS A 16 25.75 18.34 -4.86
C LYS A 16 24.80 19.44 -5.32
N GLU A 17 23.58 19.07 -5.71
CA GLU A 17 22.59 20.04 -6.17
C GLU A 17 22.14 20.99 -5.05
N TYR A 18 21.93 20.47 -3.84
CA TYR A 18 21.57 21.30 -2.70
C TYR A 18 22.70 22.27 -2.30
N ALA A 19 23.96 21.84 -2.36
CA ALA A 19 25.10 22.71 -2.07
C ALA A 19 25.18 23.91 -3.02
N ASN A 20 24.85 23.71 -4.30
CA ASN A 20 24.87 24.73 -5.34
C ASN A 20 23.65 25.65 -5.32
N SER A 21 22.44 25.08 -5.21
CA SER A 21 21.19 25.82 -5.36
C SER A 21 20.61 26.34 -4.05
N LYS A 22 20.97 25.71 -2.91
CA LYS A 22 20.30 25.85 -1.60
C LYS A 22 18.79 25.56 -1.66
N ASP A 23 18.34 24.90 -2.72
CA ASP A 23 16.93 24.58 -2.98
C ASP A 23 16.71 23.07 -2.79
N PRO A 24 15.98 22.65 -1.74
CA PRO A 24 15.76 21.23 -1.47
C PRO A 24 14.89 20.55 -2.54
N ILE A 25 13.99 21.27 -3.20
CA ILE A 25 13.12 20.72 -4.24
C ILE A 25 13.93 20.41 -5.50
N LYS A 26 14.82 21.33 -5.92
CA LYS A 26 15.76 21.07 -7.03
C LYS A 26 16.66 19.89 -6.72
N ALA A 27 17.15 19.79 -5.49
CA ALA A 27 17.98 18.67 -5.06
C ALA A 27 17.22 17.33 -5.12
N LEU A 28 16.02 17.26 -4.54
CA LEU A 28 15.18 16.06 -4.60
C LEU A 28 14.86 15.65 -6.04
N ARG A 29 14.66 16.60 -6.96
CA ARG A 29 14.41 16.32 -8.38
C ARG A 29 15.55 15.57 -9.10
N LYS A 30 16.77 15.52 -8.53
CA LYS A 30 17.86 14.66 -9.03
C LYS A 30 17.60 13.18 -8.85
N VAL A 31 16.75 12.81 -7.89
CA VAL A 31 16.32 11.43 -7.69
C VAL A 31 15.33 11.06 -8.81
N PRO A 32 15.45 9.88 -9.44
CA PRO A 32 14.49 9.43 -10.44
C PRO A 32 13.06 9.46 -9.92
N ILE A 33 12.11 9.85 -10.78
CA ILE A 33 10.71 10.07 -10.39
C ILE A 33 10.08 8.84 -9.71
N ARG A 34 10.48 7.62 -10.12
CA ARG A 34 9.97 6.37 -9.52
C ARG A 34 10.37 6.22 -8.05
N ILE A 35 11.61 6.57 -7.70
CA ILE A 35 12.09 6.50 -6.31
C ILE A 35 11.47 7.63 -5.48
N ARG A 36 11.27 8.82 -6.05
CA ARG A 36 10.54 9.87 -5.33
C ARG A 36 9.10 9.48 -5.01
N ARG A 37 8.39 8.89 -5.97
CA ARG A 37 7.02 8.38 -5.76
C ARG A 37 6.98 7.23 -4.75
N LEU A 38 8.02 6.39 -4.71
CA LEU A 38 8.14 5.30 -3.73
C LEU A 38 8.00 5.80 -2.29
N PHE A 39 8.56 6.96 -1.92
CA PHE A 39 8.39 7.49 -0.56
C PHE A 39 6.94 7.81 -0.23
N ILE A 40 6.21 8.43 -1.17
CA ILE A 40 4.79 8.74 -1.00
C ILE A 40 3.96 7.46 -0.93
N ASP A 41 4.22 6.50 -1.82
CA ASP A 41 3.52 5.21 -1.85
C ASP A 41 3.82 4.35 -0.62
N ALA A 42 5.04 4.42 -0.07
CA ALA A 42 5.42 3.75 1.17
C ALA A 42 4.66 4.34 2.37
N TYR A 43 4.52 5.67 2.43
CA TYR A 43 3.74 6.30 3.49
C TYR A 43 2.25 5.96 3.41
N LYS A 44 1.68 5.93 2.19
CA LYS A 44 0.31 5.42 1.96
C LYS A 44 0.15 3.97 2.41
N ALA A 45 1.13 3.12 2.13
CA ALA A 45 1.12 1.72 2.55
C ALA A 45 1.21 1.58 4.08
N TYR A 46 2.00 2.41 4.74
CA TYR A 46 2.06 2.48 6.20
C TYR A 46 0.69 2.81 6.82
N ILE A 47 0.03 3.87 6.35
CA ILE A 47 -1.31 4.26 6.82
C ILE A 47 -2.34 3.15 6.55
N PHE A 48 -2.30 2.53 5.38
CA PHE A 48 -3.16 1.39 5.04
C PHE A 48 -2.94 0.20 5.99
N ASN A 49 -1.69 -0.17 6.26
CA ASN A 49 -1.37 -1.29 7.16
C ASN A 49 -1.80 -0.99 8.61
N LYS A 50 -1.62 0.24 9.08
CA LYS A 50 -2.10 0.70 10.39
C LYS A 50 -3.63 0.67 10.47
N THR A 51 -4.31 1.08 9.39
CA THR A 51 -5.77 1.00 9.26
C THR A 51 -6.26 -0.44 9.37
N LEU A 52 -5.71 -1.35 8.57
CA LEU A 52 -6.07 -2.77 8.59
C LEU A 52 -5.84 -3.40 9.97
N SER A 53 -4.72 -3.05 10.61
CA SER A 53 -4.40 -3.52 11.96
C SER A 53 -5.42 -3.04 12.99
N ASN A 54 -5.85 -1.77 12.92
CA ASN A 54 -6.84 -1.22 13.84
C ASN A 54 -8.22 -1.83 13.63
N ILE A 55 -8.63 -2.07 12.38
CA ILE A 55 -9.89 -2.77 12.06
C ILE A 55 -9.90 -4.15 12.73
N ILE A 56 -8.83 -4.93 12.55
CA ILE A 56 -8.72 -6.26 13.13
C ILE A 56 -8.71 -6.20 14.68
N LYS A 57 -7.96 -5.26 15.27
CA LYS A 57 -7.89 -5.09 16.73
C LYS A 57 -9.24 -4.71 17.35
N ASN A 58 -10.06 -3.95 16.63
CA ASN A 58 -11.40 -3.54 17.08
C ASN A 58 -12.43 -4.68 16.96
N GLY A 59 -12.06 -5.81 16.34
CA GLY A 59 -12.95 -6.96 16.14
C GLY A 59 -13.88 -6.83 14.93
N ASP A 60 -13.67 -5.82 14.09
CA ASP A 60 -14.42 -5.67 12.84
C ASP A 60 -14.01 -6.76 11.84
N ASP A 61 -14.99 -7.38 11.18
CA ASP A 61 -14.69 -8.32 10.11
C ASP A 61 -14.39 -7.62 8.78
N LEU A 62 -13.47 -8.24 8.04
CA LEU A 62 -13.02 -7.81 6.72
C LEU A 62 -13.87 -8.40 5.58
N LYS A 63 -15.08 -8.89 5.87
CA LYS A 63 -15.98 -9.41 4.85
C LYS A 63 -16.67 -8.26 4.12
N ALA A 64 -16.79 -8.40 2.81
CA ALA A 64 -17.56 -7.48 1.98
C ALA A 64 -19.05 -7.56 2.31
N ARG A 65 -19.73 -6.40 2.37
CA ARG A 65 -21.15 -6.26 2.72
C ARG A 65 -21.86 -5.25 1.82
N PRO A 66 -23.20 -5.19 1.82
CA PRO A 66 -23.94 -4.11 1.16
C PRO A 66 -23.39 -2.73 1.53
N ASN A 67 -23.28 -1.85 0.54
CA ASN A 67 -22.66 -0.52 0.63
C ASN A 67 -21.13 -0.46 0.76
N ASP A 68 -20.42 -1.60 0.79
CA ASP A 68 -18.96 -1.60 0.66
C ASP A 68 -18.52 -1.48 -0.80
N VAL A 69 -17.41 -0.76 -1.02
CA VAL A 69 -16.64 -0.86 -2.26
C VAL A 69 -15.79 -2.13 -2.17
N CYS A 70 -15.76 -2.89 -3.26
CA CYS A 70 -15.13 -4.21 -3.32
C CYS A 70 -14.36 -4.41 -4.63
N PHE A 71 -13.37 -5.30 -4.59
CA PHE A 71 -12.81 -5.95 -5.77
C PHE A 71 -13.66 -7.19 -6.07
N ILE A 72 -14.42 -7.13 -7.16
CA ILE A 72 -15.38 -8.16 -7.57
C ILE A 72 -14.69 -9.13 -8.51
N LEU A 73 -14.65 -10.41 -8.12
CA LEU A 73 -13.94 -11.48 -8.82
C LEU A 73 -14.85 -12.14 -9.85
N ASP A 74 -15.18 -11.39 -10.91
CA ASP A 74 -16.00 -11.86 -12.04
C ASP A 74 -15.16 -12.32 -13.25
N GLY A 75 -13.86 -12.55 -13.04
CA GLY A 75 -12.88 -12.84 -14.09
C GLY A 75 -12.18 -11.59 -14.65
N ARG A 76 -12.70 -10.38 -14.38
CA ARG A 76 -12.06 -9.10 -14.76
C ARG A 76 -11.50 -8.31 -13.58
N ASN A 77 -11.76 -8.76 -12.34
CA ASN A 77 -11.30 -8.14 -11.10
C ASN A 77 -11.59 -6.64 -11.05
N ARG A 78 -12.86 -6.27 -11.23
CA ARG A 78 -13.29 -4.86 -11.25
C ARG A 78 -13.52 -4.31 -9.85
N LEU A 79 -13.27 -3.01 -9.68
CA LEU A 79 -13.67 -2.28 -8.49
C LEU A 79 -15.13 -1.81 -8.62
N GLY A 80 -15.96 -2.03 -7.61
CA GLY A 80 -17.36 -1.61 -7.62
C GLY A 80 -18.07 -1.84 -6.29
N MET A 81 -19.34 -1.43 -6.20
CA MET A 81 -20.17 -1.71 -5.03
C MET A 81 -20.44 -3.21 -4.92
N PHE A 82 -20.50 -3.73 -3.69
CA PHE A 82 -20.88 -5.11 -3.43
C PHE A 82 -22.20 -5.48 -4.14
N ASP A 83 -22.18 -6.53 -4.95
CA ASP A 83 -23.33 -6.98 -5.74
C ASP A 83 -23.94 -8.30 -5.27
N GLY A 84 -23.28 -9.00 -4.33
CA GLY A 84 -23.71 -10.29 -3.79
C GLY A 84 -23.75 -11.43 -4.82
N LYS A 85 -23.44 -11.17 -6.09
CA LYS A 85 -23.53 -12.13 -7.19
C LYS A 85 -22.21 -12.86 -7.40
N TYR A 86 -21.10 -12.16 -7.21
CA TYR A 86 -19.75 -12.71 -7.34
C TYR A 86 -19.00 -12.65 -6.02
N GLN A 87 -17.98 -13.50 -5.89
CA GLN A 87 -17.04 -13.38 -4.80
C GLN A 87 -16.40 -11.99 -4.82
N SER A 88 -16.39 -11.34 -3.66
CA SER A 88 -16.01 -9.94 -3.53
C SER A 88 -15.07 -9.77 -2.35
N ILE A 89 -13.96 -9.06 -2.57
CA ILE A 89 -13.00 -8.72 -1.53
C ILE A 89 -13.20 -7.28 -1.15
N LEU A 90 -13.38 -7.02 0.14
CA LEU A 90 -13.52 -5.67 0.67
C LEU A 90 -12.36 -4.78 0.22
N ALA A 91 -12.69 -3.61 -0.32
CA ALA A 91 -11.72 -2.61 -0.71
C ALA A 91 -11.60 -1.55 0.38
N ILE A 92 -10.41 -1.41 0.96
CA ILE A 92 -10.11 -0.32 1.90
C ILE A 92 -9.50 0.84 1.10
N PRO A 93 -10.02 2.07 1.25
CA PRO A 93 -9.42 3.24 0.62
C PRO A 93 -7.98 3.46 1.08
N THR A 94 -7.13 3.82 0.14
CA THR A 94 -5.79 4.35 0.43
C THR A 94 -5.83 5.86 0.40
N ILE A 95 -5.07 6.48 1.30
CA ILE A 95 -5.05 7.92 1.43
C ILE A 95 -4.40 8.59 0.20
N GLY A 96 -4.83 9.80 -0.10
CA GLY A 96 -4.31 10.66 -1.16
C GLY A 96 -5.20 11.87 -1.33
N TYR A 97 -4.84 12.80 -2.22
CA TYR A 97 -5.54 14.09 -2.29
C TYR A 97 -7.04 13.99 -2.65
N GLY A 98 -7.45 12.89 -3.29
CA GLY A 98 -8.85 12.60 -3.65
C GLY A 98 -9.65 11.83 -2.60
N TYR A 99 -9.10 11.58 -1.40
CA TYR A 99 -9.73 10.78 -0.36
C TYR A 99 -11.07 11.36 0.11
N LYS A 100 -12.00 10.48 0.47
CA LYS A 100 -13.34 10.82 0.98
C LYS A 100 -13.70 9.91 2.15
N SER A 101 -14.22 10.50 3.22
CA SER A 101 -14.61 9.82 4.47
C SER A 101 -16.01 9.18 4.41
N ASN A 102 -16.44 8.66 3.26
CA ASN A 102 -17.79 8.13 3.04
C ASN A 102 -17.85 6.59 3.05
N HIS A 103 -17.11 5.96 3.96
CA HIS A 103 -17.03 4.50 4.11
C HIS A 103 -16.92 4.14 5.58
N ARG A 104 -17.25 2.89 5.94
CA ARG A 104 -17.36 2.47 7.35
C ARG A 104 -16.07 2.54 8.16
N PHE A 105 -14.91 2.63 7.51
CA PHE A 105 -13.60 2.78 8.17
C PHE A 105 -13.08 4.21 8.23
N ALA A 106 -13.90 5.20 7.87
CA ALA A 106 -13.47 6.60 7.81
C ALA A 106 -12.92 7.08 9.15
N GLU A 107 -13.59 6.79 10.26
CA GLU A 107 -13.15 7.23 11.59
C GLU A 107 -11.75 6.70 11.96
N ILE A 108 -11.43 5.46 11.57
CA ILE A 108 -10.11 4.84 11.81
C ILE A 108 -9.04 5.57 10.99
N ILE A 109 -9.30 5.80 9.70
CA ILE A 109 -8.34 6.49 8.82
C ILE A 109 -8.16 7.94 9.26
N ASP A 110 -9.25 8.62 9.60
CA ASP A 110 -9.23 10.01 10.07
C ASP A 110 -8.50 10.13 11.42
N ALA A 111 -8.65 9.16 12.32
CA ALA A 111 -7.88 9.09 13.56
C ALA A 111 -6.39 8.92 13.30
N ILE A 112 -6.01 7.99 12.40
CA ILE A 112 -4.60 7.80 12.02
C ILE A 112 -4.03 9.08 11.40
N MET A 113 -4.76 9.76 10.51
CA MET A 113 -4.31 11.04 9.95
C MET A 113 -4.09 12.11 11.03
N ARG A 114 -5.00 12.21 12.02
CA ARG A 114 -4.84 13.13 13.15
C ARG A 114 -3.60 12.80 14.00
N GLU A 115 -3.37 11.52 14.29
CA GLU A 115 -2.18 11.05 15.03
C GLU A 115 -0.88 11.38 14.30
N GLU A 116 -0.88 11.22 12.98
CA GLU A 116 0.27 11.50 12.12
C GLU A 116 0.44 13.01 11.83
N GLY A 117 -0.53 13.84 12.20
CA GLY A 117 -0.50 15.29 11.98
C GLY A 117 -0.64 15.69 10.51
N ILE A 118 -1.32 14.87 9.69
CA ILE A 118 -1.49 15.09 8.25
C ILE A 118 -2.95 15.30 7.85
N ASN A 119 -3.16 15.90 6.68
CA ASN A 119 -4.42 15.93 5.97
C ASN A 119 -4.29 15.20 4.62
N HIS A 120 -5.37 14.60 4.13
CA HIS A 120 -5.36 13.96 2.81
C HIS A 120 -4.93 14.90 1.67
N LYS A 121 -5.18 16.22 1.80
CA LYS A 121 -4.75 17.25 0.84
C LYS A 121 -3.22 17.40 0.77
N ASP A 122 -2.47 16.99 1.79
CA ASP A 122 -1.00 17.08 1.80
C ASP A 122 -0.35 16.15 0.78
N PHE A 123 -1.09 15.15 0.29
CA PHE A 123 -0.67 14.32 -0.83
C PHE A 123 -0.74 15.03 -2.20
N TYR A 124 -1.24 16.27 -2.23
CA TYR A 124 -1.08 17.19 -3.34
C TYR A 124 0.07 18.17 -3.04
N ILE A 125 1.23 17.89 -3.61
CA ILE A 125 2.47 18.63 -3.37
C ILE A 125 2.63 19.66 -4.49
N LYS A 126 2.19 20.90 -4.24
CA LYS A 126 2.11 21.96 -5.26
C LYS A 126 3.46 22.23 -5.94
N GLU A 127 4.54 22.20 -5.17
CA GLU A 127 5.91 22.46 -5.61
C GLU A 127 6.49 21.29 -6.42
N MET A 128 5.96 20.09 -6.23
CA MET A 128 6.38 18.84 -6.86
C MET A 128 5.18 18.01 -7.32
N GLN A 129 4.36 18.57 -8.21
CA GLN A 129 3.11 17.93 -8.66
C GLN A 129 3.36 16.53 -9.25
N GLU A 130 4.54 16.28 -9.81
CA GLU A 130 4.91 15.00 -10.40
C GLU A 130 4.93 13.82 -9.39
N ILE A 131 4.99 14.11 -8.08
CA ILE A 131 4.91 13.13 -6.99
C ILE A 131 3.61 13.21 -6.19
N SER A 132 2.68 14.09 -6.57
CA SER A 132 1.35 14.12 -5.96
C SER A 132 0.63 12.79 -6.19
N SER A 133 -0.06 12.27 -5.18
CA SER A 133 -0.66 10.94 -5.21
C SER A 133 -2.15 11.03 -4.89
N SER A 134 -2.99 10.57 -5.83
CA SER A 134 -4.42 10.47 -5.61
C SER A 134 -4.74 9.34 -4.64
N SER A 135 -5.92 9.38 -4.04
CA SER A 135 -6.45 8.23 -3.31
C SER A 135 -6.73 7.08 -4.28
N GLY A 136 -6.74 5.86 -3.75
CA GLY A 136 -7.09 4.65 -4.51
C GLY A 136 -7.70 3.63 -3.57
N PHE A 137 -7.71 2.36 -3.96
CA PHE A 137 -8.24 1.27 -3.16
C PHE A 137 -7.25 0.10 -3.11
N ARG A 138 -7.25 -0.63 -1.99
CA ARG A 138 -6.49 -1.87 -1.81
C ARG A 138 -7.39 -2.95 -1.21
N GLN A 139 -7.11 -4.19 -1.58
CA GLN A 139 -7.81 -5.35 -1.02
C GLN A 139 -7.50 -5.46 0.47
N ALA A 140 -8.54 -5.64 1.28
CA ALA A 140 -8.39 -5.87 2.73
C ALA A 140 -7.75 -7.22 3.04
N LEU A 141 -8.05 -8.23 2.22
CA LEU A 141 -7.54 -9.59 2.37
C LEU A 141 -6.74 -9.99 1.13
N LEU A 142 -5.63 -10.68 1.34
CA LEU A 142 -4.87 -11.30 0.26
C LEU A 142 -5.67 -12.46 -0.31
N TYR A 143 -6.00 -12.38 -1.60
CA TYR A 143 -6.68 -13.48 -2.28
C TYR A 143 -5.67 -14.47 -2.85
N CYS A 144 -5.74 -15.71 -2.36
CA CYS A 144 -4.86 -16.80 -2.72
C CYS A 144 -5.70 -17.89 -3.40
N ASN A 145 -5.34 -18.21 -4.65
CA ASN A 145 -5.95 -19.28 -5.44
C ASN A 145 -5.05 -20.51 -5.48
N GLU A 146 -5.63 -21.67 -5.77
CA GLU A 146 -4.88 -22.89 -6.10
C GLU A 146 -3.86 -23.28 -5.00
N PHE A 147 -4.24 -23.07 -3.74
CA PHE A 147 -3.37 -23.37 -2.61
C PHE A 147 -3.24 -24.89 -2.43
N ASN A 148 -2.03 -25.41 -2.64
CA ASN A 148 -1.67 -26.80 -2.46
C ASN A 148 -0.44 -26.90 -1.55
N TYR A 149 -0.34 -28.00 -0.81
CA TYR A 149 0.85 -28.28 -0.01
C TYR A 149 1.16 -29.78 0.05
N THR A 150 2.44 -30.09 0.20
CA THR A 150 2.93 -31.42 0.59
C THR A 150 3.77 -31.28 1.85
N LEU A 151 3.77 -32.32 2.70
CA LEU A 151 4.60 -32.38 3.89
C LEU A 151 5.87 -33.22 3.61
N GLU A 152 6.92 -32.98 4.39
CA GLU A 152 8.17 -33.75 4.40
C GLU A 152 8.95 -33.81 3.05
N PRO A 153 9.58 -32.70 2.60
CA PRO A 153 9.61 -31.37 3.20
C PRO A 153 8.35 -30.56 2.87
N LEU A 154 8.06 -29.53 3.68
CA LEU A 154 6.95 -28.61 3.42
C LEU A 154 7.18 -27.89 2.08
N THR A 155 6.35 -28.21 1.10
CA THR A 155 6.30 -27.52 -0.19
C THR A 155 4.92 -26.93 -0.35
N ILE A 156 4.83 -25.65 -0.73
CA ILE A 156 3.56 -24.94 -0.90
C ILE A 156 3.54 -24.32 -2.30
N SER A 157 2.44 -24.49 -3.02
CA SER A 157 2.17 -23.78 -4.28
C SER A 157 0.84 -23.04 -4.19
N PHE A 158 0.79 -21.84 -4.78
CA PHE A 158 -0.40 -21.01 -4.82
C PHE A 158 -0.24 -19.90 -5.87
N THR A 159 -1.37 -19.35 -6.28
CA THR A 159 -1.45 -18.21 -7.19
C THR A 159 -1.93 -16.97 -6.44
N LEU A 160 -1.19 -15.87 -6.55
CA LEU A 160 -1.57 -14.56 -6.00
C LEU A 160 -1.99 -13.60 -7.11
N GLN A 161 -2.87 -12.67 -6.77
CA GLN A 161 -3.17 -11.53 -7.64
C GLN A 161 -2.00 -10.55 -7.67
N VAL A 162 -1.95 -9.72 -8.72
CA VAL A 162 -0.96 -8.66 -8.86
C VAL A 162 -0.98 -7.74 -7.63
N GLY A 163 0.19 -7.49 -7.05
CA GLY A 163 0.34 -6.71 -5.81
C GLY A 163 0.27 -7.52 -4.52
N GLY A 164 -0.03 -8.82 -4.60
CA GLY A 164 0.13 -9.76 -3.50
C GLY A 164 1.59 -10.14 -3.28
N TYR A 165 2.00 -10.27 -2.01
CA TYR A 165 3.34 -10.70 -1.63
C TYR A 165 3.27 -12.08 -0.98
N ALA A 166 4.03 -13.05 -1.51
CA ALA A 166 4.09 -14.40 -0.95
C ALA A 166 4.50 -14.40 0.53
N THR A 167 5.38 -13.46 0.92
CA THR A 167 5.82 -13.27 2.30
C THR A 167 4.68 -12.98 3.27
N ILE A 168 3.60 -12.32 2.83
CA ILE A 168 2.43 -12.06 3.70
C ILE A 168 1.70 -13.37 4.04
N LEU A 169 1.52 -14.26 3.06
CA LEU A 169 0.93 -15.57 3.29
C LEU A 169 1.85 -16.45 4.15
N LEU A 170 3.15 -16.49 3.82
CA LEU A 170 4.12 -17.27 4.59
C LEU A 170 4.23 -16.80 6.04
N ARG A 171 4.23 -15.49 6.29
CA ARG A 171 4.18 -14.92 7.64
C ARG A 171 2.94 -15.40 8.41
N GLU A 172 1.79 -15.45 7.74
CA GLU A 172 0.54 -15.91 8.35
C GLU A 172 0.54 -17.41 8.65
N LEU A 173 1.17 -18.24 7.80
CA LEU A 173 1.31 -19.67 8.02
C LEU A 173 2.35 -20.01 9.10
N MET A 174 3.51 -19.34 9.09
CA MET A 174 4.62 -19.63 9.99
C MET A 174 4.40 -19.04 11.39
N LYS A 175 3.63 -17.97 11.52
CA LYS A 175 3.35 -17.27 12.80
C LYS A 175 4.62 -17.00 13.62
N SER A 176 5.72 -16.63 12.95
CA SER A 176 6.99 -16.39 13.65
C SER A 176 6.86 -15.30 14.70
N LYS A 177 7.47 -15.53 15.87
CA LYS A 177 7.52 -14.55 16.97
C LYS A 177 8.29 -13.29 16.58
N ASP A 178 9.31 -13.45 15.74
CA ASP A 178 10.08 -12.35 15.16
C ASP A 178 10.02 -12.44 13.63
N PRO A 179 9.04 -11.76 13.01
CA PRO A 179 8.90 -11.76 11.56
C PRO A 179 10.14 -11.21 10.84
N LEU A 180 10.79 -10.17 11.38
CA LEU A 180 11.95 -9.52 10.74
C LEU A 180 13.15 -10.47 10.70
N ALA A 181 13.46 -11.13 11.82
CA ALA A 181 14.53 -12.13 11.87
C ALA A 181 14.24 -13.35 10.98
N SER A 182 12.97 -13.60 10.66
CA SER A 182 12.53 -14.69 9.79
C SER A 182 12.50 -14.31 8.30
N GLY A 183 12.92 -13.09 7.94
CA GLY A 183 12.99 -12.61 6.56
C GLY A 183 11.68 -12.02 6.02
N PHE A 184 10.77 -11.57 6.91
CA PHE A 184 9.52 -10.90 6.54
C PHE A 184 9.56 -9.40 6.77
#